data_AF-A0A969IFD8-F1
#
_entry.id   AF-A0A969IFD8-F1
#
_cell.length_a   1.000
_cell.length_b   1.000
_cell.length_c   1.000
_cell.angle_alpha   90.00
_cell.angle_beta   90.00
_cell.angle_gamma   90.00
#
_symmetry.space_group_name_H-M   'P 1'
#
loop_
_entity.id
_entity.type
_entity.pdbx_description
1 polymer ?
#
loop_
_entity_poly.entity_id
_entity_poly.type
_entity_poly.pdbx_seq_one_letter_code
_entity_poly.pdbx_strand_id
1 'polypeptide(L)'
;MIVPGFAISGGGAADCDSADPACVQQRVAALRTLTGDRQHAWVAQAEPLRGYSNGTRLFAYRITRSKLSCDNLARGLGELRQVRTAYAGAVPGLSPASLKRTRRLVVEVHGELAAERHRRCRTVGGVRGAAALT
;
A
#
# COMPACT_ATOMS: atom_id res chain seq x y z
N MET A 1 -28.23 21.84 -11.60
CA MET A 1 -27.13 22.06 -10.63
C MET A 1 -25.93 21.27 -11.12
N ILE A 2 -24.89 21.96 -11.57
CA ILE A 2 -23.64 21.36 -12.07
C ILE A 2 -22.65 21.46 -10.92
N VAL A 3 -22.21 20.32 -10.39
CA VAL A 3 -21.07 20.27 -9.45
C VAL A 3 -19.81 20.50 -10.30
N PRO A 4 -19.05 21.58 -10.09
CA PRO A 4 -17.85 21.82 -10.87
C PRO A 4 -16.81 20.75 -10.54
N GLY A 5 -16.24 20.20 -11.61
CA GLY A 5 -15.33 19.07 -11.59
C GLY A 5 -14.11 19.29 -10.70
N PHE A 6 -13.82 18.27 -9.90
CA PHE A 6 -12.50 18.05 -9.36
C PHE A 6 -11.61 17.48 -10.48
N ALA A 7 -11.23 18.33 -11.43
CA ALA A 7 -10.14 18.04 -12.32
C ALA A 7 -8.84 18.19 -11.51
N ILE A 8 -8.37 17.10 -10.90
CA ILE A 8 -6.98 17.03 -10.44
C ILE A 8 -6.13 16.89 -11.70
N SER A 9 -5.83 18.01 -12.35
CA SER A 9 -4.78 18.08 -13.36
C SER A 9 -3.47 17.62 -12.71
N GLY A 10 -2.83 16.65 -13.37
CA GLY A 10 -1.77 15.77 -12.88
C GLY A 10 -0.61 16.43 -12.14
N GLY A 11 -0.04 15.65 -11.21
CA GLY A 11 0.99 16.09 -10.28
C GLY A 11 0.77 15.56 -8.86
N GLY A 12 0.05 14.45 -8.69
CA GLY A 12 0.01 13.77 -7.39
C GLY A 12 1.38 13.14 -7.11
N ALA A 13 1.70 12.82 -5.86
CA ALA A 13 2.91 12.05 -5.54
C ALA A 13 3.00 10.75 -6.39
N ALA A 14 1.85 10.19 -6.79
CA ALA A 14 1.69 9.05 -7.69
C ALA A 14 2.38 9.22 -9.07
N ASP A 15 2.53 10.45 -9.55
CA ASP A 15 3.08 10.77 -10.87
C ASP A 15 4.59 11.05 -10.84
N CYS A 16 5.19 11.02 -9.65
CA CYS A 16 6.56 11.43 -9.43
C CYS A 16 7.50 10.26 -9.12
N ASP A 17 8.17 9.74 -10.15
CA ASP A 17 9.13 8.62 -10.02
C ASP A 17 10.59 8.98 -10.33
N SER A 18 10.88 10.23 -10.72
CA SER A 18 12.23 10.72 -11.02
C SER A 18 13.09 10.97 -9.76
N ALA A 19 14.39 11.16 -9.94
CA ALA A 19 15.33 11.44 -8.85
C ALA A 19 15.52 12.93 -8.57
N ASP A 20 14.81 13.80 -9.31
CA ASP A 20 14.99 15.25 -9.20
C ASP A 20 14.56 15.76 -7.81
N PRO A 21 15.22 16.80 -7.27
CA PRO A 21 14.98 17.27 -5.92
C PRO A 21 13.51 17.59 -5.63
N ALA A 22 12.80 18.22 -6.57
CA ALA A 22 11.38 18.52 -6.44
C ALA A 22 10.54 17.24 -6.26
N CYS A 23 10.86 16.21 -7.04
CA CYS A 23 10.16 14.92 -6.99
C CYS A 23 10.41 14.16 -5.69
N VAL A 24 11.66 14.17 -5.23
CA VAL A 24 12.04 13.62 -3.93
C VAL A 24 11.27 14.31 -2.81
N GLN A 25 11.18 15.63 -2.82
CA GLN A 25 10.45 16.38 -1.78
C GLN A 25 8.96 16.06 -1.76
N GLN A 26 8.32 15.91 -2.92
CA GLN A 26 6.92 15.50 -3.01
C GLN A 26 6.69 14.11 -2.39
N ARG A 27 7.55 13.13 -2.70
CA ARG A 27 7.47 11.78 -2.13
C ARG A 27 7.68 11.78 -0.62
N VAL A 28 8.64 12.58 -0.12
CA VAL A 28 8.91 12.74 1.30
C VAL A 28 7.72 13.38 2.02
N ALA A 29 7.13 14.43 1.46
CA ALA A 29 5.94 15.07 2.01
C ALA A 29 4.75 14.09 2.09
N ALA A 30 4.47 13.37 1.01
CA ALA A 30 3.43 12.36 0.98
C ALA A 30 3.69 11.22 1.99
N LEU A 31 4.94 10.77 2.13
CA LEU A 31 5.32 9.76 3.12
C LEU A 31 5.08 10.27 4.55
N ARG A 32 5.42 11.53 4.84
CA ARG A 32 5.15 12.16 6.15
C ARG A 32 3.65 12.20 6.44
N THR A 33 2.82 12.52 5.46
CA THR A 33 1.36 12.49 5.61
C THR A 33 0.86 11.10 5.99
N LEU A 34 1.26 10.07 5.25
CA LEU A 34 0.81 8.69 5.52
C LEU A 34 1.30 8.15 6.87
N THR A 35 2.54 8.46 7.23
CA THR A 35 3.15 7.98 8.48
C THR A 35 2.74 8.79 9.71
N GLY A 36 2.27 10.03 9.51
CA GLY A 36 1.74 10.91 10.55
C GLY A 36 0.26 10.64 10.90
N ASP A 37 -0.48 9.97 10.01
CA ASP A 37 -1.86 9.54 10.28
C ASP A 37 -1.92 8.45 11.35
N ARG A 38 -2.36 8.83 12.55
CA ARG A 38 -2.48 7.93 13.71
C ARG A 38 -3.55 6.85 13.52
N GLN A 39 -4.58 7.12 12.74
CA GLN A 39 -5.66 6.16 12.47
C GLN A 39 -5.28 5.21 11.33
N HIS A 40 -4.26 5.56 10.54
CA HIS A 40 -3.85 4.83 9.33
C HIS A 40 -5.04 4.63 8.37
N ALA A 41 -5.91 5.63 8.26
CA ALA A 41 -7.12 5.60 7.45
C ALA A 41 -6.80 5.34 5.97
N TRP A 42 -5.62 5.77 5.53
CA TRP A 42 -5.10 5.50 4.18
C TRP A 42 -5.03 4.02 3.80
N VAL A 43 -4.91 3.11 4.78
CA VAL A 43 -4.92 1.65 4.54
C VAL A 43 -6.27 1.16 4.01
N ALA A 44 -7.37 1.82 4.37
CA ALA A 44 -8.70 1.50 3.86
C ALA A 44 -9.01 2.16 2.51
N GLN A 45 -8.18 3.13 2.10
CA GLN A 45 -8.35 3.85 0.85
C GLN A 45 -7.67 3.12 -0.29
N ALA A 46 -8.35 2.99 -1.42
CA ALA A 46 -7.78 2.41 -2.63
C ALA A 46 -6.70 3.34 -3.21
N GLU A 47 -5.57 2.76 -3.57
CA GLU A 47 -4.49 3.44 -4.31
C GLU A 47 -4.46 2.92 -5.75
N PRO A 48 -4.39 3.80 -6.75
CA PRO A 48 -4.21 3.37 -8.13
C PRO A 48 -2.86 2.65 -8.31
N LEU A 49 -2.77 1.71 -9.24
CA LEU A 49 -1.54 0.93 -9.48
C LEU A 49 -0.32 1.84 -9.68
N ARG A 50 -0.43 2.91 -10.46
CA ARG A 50 0.68 3.87 -10.65
C ARG A 50 1.18 4.49 -9.34
N GLY A 51 0.31 4.69 -8.35
CA GLY A 51 0.65 5.29 -7.07
C GLY A 51 1.66 4.50 -6.25
N TYR A 52 1.82 3.19 -6.51
CA TYR A 52 2.86 2.39 -5.85
C TYR A 52 4.25 2.57 -6.45
N SER A 53 4.35 3.11 -7.67
CA SER A 53 5.62 3.21 -8.41
C SER A 53 6.63 4.15 -7.74
N ASN A 54 6.14 5.21 -7.08
CA ASN A 54 6.95 6.15 -6.31
C ASN A 54 7.48 5.58 -4.98
N GLY A 55 6.99 4.41 -4.55
CA GLY A 55 7.36 3.72 -3.31
C GLY A 55 6.75 4.29 -2.01
N THR A 56 6.11 5.46 -2.02
CA THR A 56 5.62 6.16 -0.82
C THR A 56 4.67 5.29 0.00
N ARG A 57 3.67 4.66 -0.63
CA ARG A 57 2.72 3.79 0.08
C ARG A 57 3.39 2.54 0.67
N LEU A 58 4.38 1.98 -0.03
CA LEU A 58 5.15 0.81 0.42
C LEU A 58 6.05 1.16 1.61
N PHE A 59 6.72 2.31 1.56
CA PHE A 59 7.52 2.80 2.67
C PHE A 59 6.65 3.17 3.87
N ALA A 60 5.45 3.72 3.66
CA ALA A 60 4.50 3.98 4.74
C ALA A 60 4.14 2.67 5.47
N TYR A 61 3.77 1.61 4.74
CA TYR A 61 3.55 0.29 5.32
C TYR A 61 4.76 -0.20 6.12
N ARG A 62 5.96 -0.16 5.53
CA ARG A 62 7.20 -0.56 6.20
C ARG A 62 7.41 0.20 7.50
N ILE A 63 7.25 1.52 7.50
CA ILE A 63 7.49 2.38 8.68
C ILE A 63 6.43 2.16 9.76
N THR A 64 5.15 2.08 9.39
CA THR A 64 4.06 2.02 10.37
C THR A 64 3.66 0.61 10.77
N ARG A 65 4.24 -0.46 10.19
CA ARG A 65 3.85 -1.85 10.46
C ARG A 65 3.67 -2.20 11.94
N SER A 66 4.56 -1.72 12.80
CA SER A 66 4.51 -1.98 14.25
C SER A 66 3.37 -1.25 14.96
N LYS A 67 2.81 -0.21 14.33
CA LYS A 67 1.68 0.60 14.82
C LYS A 67 0.34 0.19 14.18
N LEU A 68 0.36 -0.57 13.09
CA LEU A 68 -0.85 -1.06 12.45
C LEU A 68 -1.59 -2.06 13.35
N SER A 69 -2.92 -2.01 13.31
CA SER A 69 -3.80 -3.03 13.88
C SER A 69 -3.73 -4.32 13.07
N CYS A 70 -4.18 -5.44 13.65
CA CYS A 70 -4.21 -6.72 12.94
C CYS A 70 -5.09 -6.69 11.69
N ASP A 71 -6.17 -5.92 11.70
CA ASP A 71 -7.03 -5.72 10.52
C ASP A 71 -6.33 -4.91 9.45
N ASN A 72 -5.62 -3.84 9.82
CA ASN A 72 -4.86 -3.04 8.86
C ASN A 72 -3.68 -3.84 8.28
N LEU A 73 -3.03 -4.69 9.08
CA LEU A 73 -2.02 -5.63 8.58
C LEU A 73 -2.63 -6.64 7.59
N ALA A 74 -3.82 -7.18 7.88
CA ALA A 74 -4.50 -8.09 6.97
C ALA A 74 -4.91 -7.40 5.65
N ARG A 75 -5.43 -6.17 5.72
CA ARG A 75 -5.76 -5.34 4.56
C ARG A 75 -4.53 -5.04 3.72
N GLY A 76 -3.44 -4.57 4.34
CA GLY A 76 -2.18 -4.29 3.66
C GLY A 76 -1.61 -5.53 2.96
N LEU A 77 -1.68 -6.71 3.59
CA LEU A 77 -1.29 -7.97 2.93
C LEU A 77 -2.16 -8.30 1.72
N GLY A 78 -3.47 -8.10 1.82
CA GLY A 78 -4.39 -8.29 0.69
C GLY A 78 -4.08 -7.34 -0.46
N GLU A 79 -3.87 -6.06 -0.15
CA GLU A 79 -3.52 -5.02 -1.12
C GLU A 79 -2.19 -5.33 -1.83
N LEU A 80 -1.12 -5.59 -1.08
CA LEU A 80 0.20 -5.87 -1.67
C LEU A 80 0.22 -7.15 -2.50
N ARG A 81 -0.64 -8.14 -2.17
CA ARG A 81 -0.83 -9.32 -3.02
C ARG A 81 -1.47 -8.95 -4.36
N GLN A 82 -2.50 -8.12 -4.36
CA GLN A 82 -3.15 -7.66 -5.59
C GLN A 82 -2.19 -6.85 -6.46
N VAL A 83 -1.43 -5.92 -5.86
CA VAL A 83 -0.41 -5.14 -6.57
C VAL A 83 0.63 -6.06 -7.21
N ARG A 84 1.14 -7.05 -6.47
CA ARG A 84 2.10 -8.02 -7.01
C ARG A 84 1.57 -8.77 -8.23
N THR A 85 0.29 -9.18 -8.20
CA THR A 85 -0.36 -9.84 -9.33
C THR A 85 -0.51 -8.90 -10.53
N ALA A 86 -0.98 -7.67 -10.31
CA ALA A 86 -1.14 -6.69 -11.38
C ALA A 86 0.20 -6.32 -12.04
N TYR A 87 1.26 -6.22 -11.25
CA TYR A 87 2.63 -5.91 -11.71
C TYR A 87 3.34 -7.09 -12.40
N ALA A 88 2.66 -8.24 -12.57
CA ALA A 88 3.14 -9.31 -13.44
C ALA A 88 2.99 -8.95 -14.94
N GLY A 89 2.05 -8.06 -15.27
CA GLY A 89 1.85 -7.53 -16.61
C GLY A 89 2.39 -6.11 -16.80
N ALA A 90 2.16 -5.56 -17.99
CA ALA A 90 2.42 -4.15 -18.26
C ALA A 90 1.37 -3.28 -17.56
N VAL A 91 1.82 -2.20 -16.92
CA VAL A 91 0.96 -1.15 -16.40
C VAL A 91 1.13 0.07 -17.30
N PRO A 92 0.05 0.62 -17.87
CA PRO A 92 0.14 1.80 -18.72
C PRO A 92 1.01 2.88 -18.08
N GLY A 93 1.92 3.44 -18.89
CA GLY A 93 2.89 4.49 -18.56
C GLY A 93 3.80 4.29 -17.34
N LEU A 94 4.03 3.04 -16.93
CA LEU A 94 5.19 2.70 -16.12
C LEU A 94 6.24 2.01 -17.00
N SER A 95 7.51 2.38 -16.83
CA SER A 95 8.61 1.69 -17.51
C SER A 95 8.79 0.27 -16.92
N PRO A 96 9.30 -0.69 -17.70
CA PRO A 96 9.63 -2.04 -17.19
C PRO A 96 10.60 -2.01 -16.00
N ALA A 97 11.55 -1.05 -16.00
CA ALA A 97 12.48 -0.85 -14.90
C ALA A 97 11.76 -0.37 -13.62
N SER A 98 10.81 0.56 -13.74
CA SER A 98 9.97 1.02 -12.61
C SER A 98 9.17 -0.15 -12.04
N LEU A 99 8.46 -0.90 -12.89
CA LEU A 99 7.71 -2.10 -12.49
C LEU A 99 8.57 -3.13 -11.76
N LYS A 100 9.76 -3.45 -12.29
CA LYS A 100 10.68 -4.40 -11.67
C LYS A 100 11.13 -3.94 -10.28
N ARG A 101 11.50 -2.66 -10.13
CA ARG A 101 11.91 -2.08 -8.83
C ARG A 101 10.77 -2.11 -7.83
N THR A 102 9.59 -1.64 -8.22
CA THR A 102 8.41 -1.62 -7.35
C THR A 102 7.98 -3.03 -6.96
N ARG A 103 7.97 -4.00 -7.89
CA ARG A 103 7.61 -5.40 -7.59
C ARG A 103 8.54 -6.01 -6.55
N ARG A 104 9.85 -5.74 -6.63
CA ARG A 104 10.81 -6.18 -5.61
C ARG A 104 10.45 -5.57 -4.25
N LEU A 105 10.20 -4.27 -4.19
CA LEU A 105 9.84 -3.59 -2.94
C LEU A 105 8.52 -4.11 -2.36
N VAL A 106 7.52 -4.39 -3.21
CA VAL A 106 6.24 -5.00 -2.78
C VAL A 106 6.48 -6.35 -2.11
N VAL A 107 7.37 -7.19 -2.65
CA VAL A 107 7.70 -8.50 -2.06
C VAL A 107 8.36 -8.34 -0.69
N GLU A 108 9.32 -7.43 -0.56
CA GLU A 108 10.01 -7.16 0.71
C GLU A 108 9.03 -6.67 1.78
N VAL A 109 8.25 -5.63 1.47
CA VAL A 109 7.30 -5.05 2.43
C VAL A 109 6.17 -6.02 2.77
N HIS A 110 5.66 -6.80 1.80
CA HIS A 110 4.68 -7.85 2.10
C HIS A 110 5.25 -8.89 3.08
N GLY A 111 6.52 -9.28 2.92
CA GLY A 111 7.20 -10.16 3.87
C GLY A 111 7.28 -9.58 5.27
N GLU A 112 7.64 -8.30 5.39
CA GLU A 112 7.70 -7.58 6.66
C GLU A 112 6.33 -7.46 7.35
N LEU A 113 5.27 -7.14 6.60
CA LEU A 113 3.91 -7.11 7.13
C LEU A 113 3.44 -8.50 7.57
N ALA A 114 3.80 -9.54 6.81
CA ALA A 114 3.43 -10.91 7.13
C ALA A 114 4.13 -11.38 8.42
N ALA A 115 5.42 -11.08 8.57
CA ALA A 115 6.18 -11.37 9.78
C ALA A 115 5.62 -10.62 10.99
N GLU A 116 5.31 -9.32 10.83
CA GLU A 116 4.73 -8.50 11.89
C GLU A 116 3.35 -9.02 12.33
N ARG A 117 2.50 -9.36 11.36
CA ARG A 117 1.20 -9.97 11.62
C ARG A 117 1.35 -11.33 12.31
N HIS A 118 2.24 -12.20 11.83
CA HIS A 118 2.47 -13.50 12.45
C HIS A 118 2.94 -13.36 13.91
N ARG A 119 3.82 -12.39 14.17
CA ARG A 119 4.37 -12.12 15.51
C ARG A 119 3.31 -11.69 16.52
N ARG A 120 2.37 -10.84 16.11
CA ARG A 120 1.43 -10.15 17.04
C ARG A 120 0.00 -10.64 16.94
N CYS A 121 -0.44 -10.98 15.74
CA CYS A 121 -1.82 -11.33 15.44
C CYS A 121 -1.95 -12.84 15.49
N ARG A 122 -2.13 -13.38 16.71
CA ARG A 122 -2.68 -14.72 16.85
C ARG A 122 -4.06 -14.72 16.22
N THR A 123 -4.35 -15.69 15.36
CA THR A 123 -5.72 -15.97 14.94
C THR A 123 -6.55 -16.18 16.20
N VAL A 124 -7.35 -15.19 16.58
CA VAL A 124 -8.48 -15.45 17.48
C VAL A 124 -9.29 -16.54 16.77
N GLY A 125 -9.40 -17.69 17.43
CA GLY A 125 -9.87 -18.94 16.85
C GLY A 125 -11.15 -18.77 16.03
N GLY A 126 -11.07 -19.17 14.77
CA GLY A 126 -12.19 -19.30 13.85
C GLY A 126 -12.46 -20.76 13.49
N VAL A 127 -12.31 -21.69 14.44
CA VAL A 127 -13.10 -22.91 14.44
C VAL A 127 -14.37 -22.58 15.23
N ARG A 128 -15.39 -22.04 14.55
CA ARG A 128 -16.74 -22.13 15.08
C ARG A 128 -17.14 -23.57 14.86
N GLY A 129 -17.29 -24.31 15.96
CA GLY A 129 -17.90 -25.63 15.94
C GLY A 129 -19.23 -25.57 15.20
N ALA A 130 -19.33 -26.30 14.10
CA ALA A 130 -20.57 -26.97 13.79
C ALA A 130 -20.60 -28.19 14.71
N ALA A 131 -21.29 -28.00 15.84
CA ALA A 131 -21.70 -29.07 16.72
C ALA A 131 -22.46 -30.12 15.91
N ALA A 132 -22.28 -31.37 16.35
CA ALA A 132 -23.10 -32.51 16.01
C ALA A 132 -24.59 -32.15 15.90
N LEU A 133 -25.20 -32.58 14.81
CA LEU A 133 -26.60 -32.95 14.77
C LEU A 133 -26.66 -34.30 14.04
N THR A 134 -27.04 -35.30 14.84
CA THR A 134 -27.80 -36.53 14.53
C THR A 134 -27.82 -37.03 13.09
#